data_AF-A0A5B7H4A8-F1
#
_entry.id   AF-A0A5B7H4A8-F1
#
_cell.length_a   1.000
_cell.length_b   1.000
_cell.length_c   1.000
_cell.angle_alpha   90.00
_cell.angle_beta   90.00
_cell.angle_gamma   90.00
#
_symmetry.space_group_name_H-M   'P 1'
#
loop_
_entity.id
_entity.type
_entity.pdbx_description
1 polymer ?
#
loop_
_entity_poly.entity_id
_entity_poly.type
_entity_poly.pdbx_seq_one_letter_code
_entity_poly.pdbx_strand_id
1 'polypeptide(L)'
;MPLSLLYFRVPVLVGVWLIVGFIVTTGYRSSLISHLVVQGKSAVINSMEELVDMRETDGWRWGTRRMTGVLKTFLSSSSDPAMIQVYKHMETADIGEGMKRVVDGGFSYIYNYYYSKSLVATRYTDATGYTPVHISTSQYSLFSGNGWAFRRGAPFHSRFNKAILKFLDAGLVTFWMDDVINNYVRRERRRRAEETGGQVTIIAVIDNPF
;
A
#
# COMPACT_ATOMS: atom_id res chain seq x y z
N MET A 1 38.04 7.10 68.20
CA MET A 1 37.99 7.79 66.89
C MET A 1 37.99 6.73 65.79
N PRO A 2 36.83 6.43 65.16
CA PRO A 2 36.69 5.24 64.34
C PRO A 2 36.95 5.56 62.85
N LEU A 3 38.20 5.38 62.41
CA LEU A 3 38.58 5.36 60.99
C LEU A 3 38.05 4.10 60.25
N SER A 4 37.60 3.07 60.98
CA SER A 4 37.09 1.81 60.42
C SER A 4 35.68 1.90 59.81
N LEU A 5 34.85 2.86 60.22
CA LEU A 5 33.50 3.06 59.69
C LEU A 5 33.48 3.76 58.32
N LEU A 6 34.54 4.50 57.98
CA LEU A 6 34.64 5.21 56.69
C LEU A 6 34.98 4.25 55.55
N TYR A 7 35.79 3.22 55.81
CA TYR A 7 36.26 2.27 54.79
C TYR A 7 35.13 1.38 54.26
N PHE A 8 34.11 1.09 55.08
CA PHE A 8 32.95 0.28 54.66
C PHE A 8 31.92 1.07 53.85
N ARG A 9 31.92 2.41 53.93
CA ARG A 9 30.91 3.26 53.28
C ARG A 9 31.21 3.54 51.80
N VAL A 10 32.48 3.61 51.43
CA VAL A 10 32.91 3.90 50.05
C VAL A 10 32.54 2.78 49.05
N PRO A 11 32.75 1.48 49.33
CA PRO A 11 32.41 0.40 48.41
C PRO A 11 30.90 0.30 48.15
N VAL A 12 30.08 0.56 49.16
CA VAL A 12 28.62 0.57 49.04
C VAL A 12 28.16 1.72 48.14
N LEU A 13 28.77 2.90 48.28
CA LEU A 13 28.50 4.06 47.42
C LEU A 13 28.90 3.81 45.96
N VAL A 14 30.07 3.19 45.73
CA VAL A 14 30.53 2.80 44.39
C VAL A 14 29.63 1.72 43.79
N GLY A 15 29.20 0.72 44.57
CA GLY A 15 28.29 -0.33 44.13
C GLY A 15 26.92 0.22 43.72
N VAL A 16 26.32 1.10 44.53
CA VAL A 16 25.05 1.76 44.21
C VAL A 16 25.20 2.64 42.96
N TRP A 17 26.30 3.38 42.84
CA TRP A 17 26.59 4.19 41.65
C TRP A 17 26.69 3.34 40.37
N LEU A 18 27.39 2.20 40.43
CA LEU A 18 27.50 1.27 39.30
C LEU A 18 26.15 0.65 38.92
N ILE A 19 25.31 0.32 39.90
CA ILE A 19 23.95 -0.18 39.65
C ILE A 19 23.11 0.90 38.97
N VAL A 20 23.14 2.15 39.46
CA VAL A 20 22.43 3.26 38.81
C VAL A 20 22.92 3.48 37.38
N GLY A 21 24.25 3.48 37.16
CA GLY A 21 24.82 3.58 35.81
C GLY A 21 24.39 2.44 34.89
N PHE A 22 24.31 1.21 35.40
CA PHE A 22 23.83 0.05 34.65
C PHE A 22 22.33 0.18 34.29
N ILE A 23 21.49 0.60 35.23
CA ILE A 23 20.05 0.79 34.99
C ILE A 23 19.81 1.91 33.95
N VAL A 24 20.53 3.03 34.06
CA VAL A 24 20.39 4.15 33.10
C VAL A 24 20.83 3.73 31.70
N THR A 25 21.97 3.03 31.56
CA THR A 25 22.47 2.60 30.26
C THR A 25 21.58 1.54 29.59
N THR A 26 21.05 0.60 30.35
CA THR A 26 20.10 -0.41 29.84
C THR A 26 18.76 0.21 29.46
N GLY A 27 18.23 1.13 30.27
CA GLY A 27 17.01 1.89 29.95
C GLY A 27 17.15 2.74 28.69
N TYR A 28 18.27 3.46 28.54
CA TYR A 28 18.55 4.26 27.34
C TYR A 28 18.64 3.38 26.09
N ARG A 29 19.36 2.24 26.16
CA ARG A 29 19.43 1.28 25.04
C ARG A 29 18.06 0.76 24.65
N SER A 30 17.21 0.41 25.63
CA SER A 30 15.85 -0.07 25.36
C SER A 30 14.98 1.00 24.69
N SER A 31 15.03 2.24 25.16
CA SER A 31 14.29 3.35 24.57
C SER A 31 14.79 3.66 23.16
N LEU A 32 16.10 3.66 22.94
CA LEU A 32 16.71 3.86 21.64
C LEU A 32 16.33 2.75 20.66
N ILE A 33 16.41 1.49 21.08
CA ILE A 33 15.97 0.34 20.24
C ILE A 33 14.49 0.46 19.94
N SER A 34 13.64 0.76 20.92
CA SER A 34 12.20 0.93 20.69
C SER A 34 11.92 2.06 19.70
N HIS A 35 12.65 3.17 19.78
CA HIS A 35 12.46 4.28 18.86
C HIS A 35 12.95 3.95 17.46
N LEU A 36 14.12 3.31 17.33
CA LEU A 36 14.66 2.84 16.04
C LEU A 36 13.83 1.73 15.40
N VAL A 37 13.15 0.91 16.19
CA VAL A 37 12.25 -0.15 15.70
C VAL A 37 10.88 0.40 15.27
N VAL A 38 10.41 1.47 15.92
CA VAL A 38 9.11 2.11 15.65
C VAL A 38 9.20 3.17 14.55
N GLN A 39 10.38 3.73 14.28
CA GLN A 39 10.60 4.67 13.19
C GLN A 39 10.24 4.04 11.85
N GLY A 40 9.13 4.47 11.26
CA GLY A 40 8.88 4.33 9.82
C GLY A 40 7.83 3.32 9.38
N LYS A 41 7.07 2.68 10.28
CA LYS A 41 5.83 2.01 9.82
C LYS A 41 4.75 3.07 9.60
N SER A 42 4.83 3.74 8.45
CA SER A 42 3.68 4.43 7.87
C SER A 42 2.49 3.47 7.93
N ALA A 43 1.39 3.91 8.52
CA ALA A 43 0.25 3.05 8.76
C ALA A 43 -0.26 2.57 7.40
N VAL A 44 -0.14 1.26 7.18
CA VAL A 44 -0.45 0.65 5.88
C VAL A 44 -1.95 0.49 5.79
N ILE A 45 -2.59 1.27 4.92
CA ILE A 45 -4.04 1.17 4.69
C ILE A 45 -4.34 -0.05 3.84
N ASN A 46 -5.00 -1.02 4.45
CA ASN A 46 -5.44 -2.27 3.82
C ASN A 46 -6.96 -2.37 3.71
N SER A 47 -7.73 -1.53 4.38
CA SER A 47 -9.19 -1.59 4.31
C SER A 47 -9.83 -0.21 4.15
N MET A 48 -11.10 -0.17 3.74
CA MET A 48 -11.87 1.07 3.62
C MET A 48 -12.21 1.65 5.00
N GLU A 49 -12.36 0.80 6.00
CA GLU A 49 -12.54 1.17 7.40
C GLU A 49 -11.29 1.90 7.91
N GLU A 50 -10.10 1.31 7.72
CA GLU A 50 -8.83 1.95 8.07
C GLU A 50 -8.62 3.28 7.31
N LEU A 51 -9.06 3.35 6.06
CA LEU A 51 -9.00 4.58 5.28
C LEU A 51 -9.87 5.69 5.89
N VAL A 52 -11.07 5.35 6.37
CA VAL A 52 -11.97 6.29 7.04
C VAL A 52 -11.40 6.71 8.40
N ASP A 53 -10.88 5.77 9.18
CA ASP A 53 -10.27 6.07 10.48
C ASP A 53 -9.06 7.01 10.33
N MET A 54 -8.19 6.75 9.34
CA MET A 54 -7.03 7.62 9.06
C MET A 54 -7.40 9.02 8.58
N ARG A 55 -8.59 9.20 8.01
CA ARG A 55 -9.08 10.54 7.72
C ARG A 55 -9.33 11.33 8.98
N GLU A 56 -9.90 10.70 9.99
CA GLU A 56 -10.26 11.34 11.24
C GLU A 56 -9.03 11.61 12.11
N THR A 57 -8.04 10.71 12.09
CA THR A 57 -6.81 10.86 12.88
C THR A 57 -5.77 11.75 12.21
N ASP A 58 -5.49 11.51 10.92
CA ASP A 58 -4.30 12.05 10.22
C ASP A 58 -4.66 12.96 9.03
N GLY A 59 -5.96 13.22 8.81
CA GLY A 59 -6.42 14.04 7.69
C GLY A 59 -6.21 13.38 6.33
N TRP A 60 -6.10 12.04 6.29
CA TRP A 60 -5.86 11.29 5.07
C TRP A 60 -6.95 11.53 4.01
N ARG A 61 -6.53 11.65 2.74
CA ARG A 61 -7.42 11.96 1.62
C ARG A 61 -7.45 10.81 0.62
N TRP A 62 -8.51 10.74 -0.17
CA TRP A 62 -8.59 9.77 -1.26
C TRP A 62 -9.36 10.30 -2.45
N GLY A 63 -9.11 9.67 -3.59
CA GLY A 63 -9.83 9.98 -4.79
C GLY A 63 -9.76 8.88 -5.82
N THR A 64 -10.51 9.11 -6.89
CA THR A 64 -10.55 8.22 -8.04
C THR A 64 -10.70 9.05 -9.30
N ARG A 65 -10.50 8.41 -10.46
CA ARG A 65 -10.84 9.02 -11.74
C ARG A 65 -12.35 9.26 -11.76
N ARG A 66 -12.78 10.37 -12.37
CA ARG A 66 -14.20 10.79 -12.47
C ARG A 66 -15.14 9.59 -12.52
N MET A 67 -15.86 9.41 -11.43
CA MET A 67 -16.64 8.21 -11.21
C MET A 67 -17.94 8.26 -12.01
N THR A 68 -18.08 7.36 -12.96
CA THR A 68 -19.26 7.25 -13.81
C THR A 68 -19.87 5.85 -13.72
N GLY A 69 -21.19 5.77 -13.93
CA GLY A 69 -21.92 4.50 -14.03
C GLY A 69 -21.87 3.65 -12.76
N VAL A 70 -21.43 2.40 -12.92
CA VAL A 70 -21.58 1.31 -11.94
C VAL A 70 -20.87 1.59 -10.61
N LEU A 71 -19.65 2.14 -10.65
CA LEU A 71 -18.87 2.38 -9.42
C LEU A 71 -19.53 3.44 -8.53
N LYS A 72 -20.11 4.48 -9.15
CA LYS A 72 -20.87 5.51 -8.43
C LYS A 72 -22.09 4.90 -7.75
N THR A 73 -22.87 4.12 -8.51
CA THR A 73 -24.06 3.46 -7.98
C THR A 73 -23.69 2.52 -6.84
N PHE A 74 -22.71 1.64 -7.04
CA PHE A 74 -22.23 0.68 -6.04
C PHE A 74 -21.86 1.34 -4.72
N LEU A 75 -21.02 2.38 -4.76
CA LEU A 75 -20.55 3.05 -3.54
C LEU A 75 -21.67 3.84 -2.85
N SER A 76 -22.60 4.43 -3.62
CA SER A 76 -23.75 5.14 -3.06
C SER A 76 -24.85 4.22 -2.51
N SER A 77 -24.97 2.99 -3.02
CA SER A 77 -25.99 2.01 -2.65
C SER A 77 -25.47 0.91 -1.73
N SER A 78 -24.22 0.99 -1.29
CA SER A 78 -23.62 0.02 -0.38
C SER A 78 -24.33 0.06 0.97
N SER A 79 -24.48 -1.10 1.61
CA SER A 79 -25.00 -1.20 2.99
C SER A 79 -23.91 -0.95 4.03
N ASP A 80 -22.64 -0.96 3.62
CA ASP A 80 -21.49 -0.77 4.50
C ASP A 80 -21.27 0.74 4.81
N PRO A 81 -21.30 1.15 6.09
CA PRO A 81 -21.03 2.54 6.49
C PRO A 81 -19.68 3.07 6.00
N ALA A 82 -18.62 2.26 5.99
CA ALA A 82 -17.28 2.70 5.57
C ALA A 82 -17.29 3.09 4.08
N MET A 83 -17.87 2.25 3.23
CA MET A 83 -18.03 2.54 1.80
C MET A 83 -18.84 3.82 1.53
N ILE A 84 -19.90 4.07 2.31
CA ILE A 84 -20.69 5.30 2.20
C ILE A 84 -19.84 6.52 2.58
N GLN A 85 -19.02 6.43 3.63
CA GLN A 85 -18.13 7.51 4.04
C GLN A 85 -17.03 7.77 3.01
N VAL A 86 -16.45 6.71 2.47
CA VAL A 86 -15.49 6.79 1.35
C VAL A 86 -16.15 7.49 0.16
N TYR A 87 -17.39 7.15 -0.18
CA TYR A 87 -18.14 7.81 -1.25
C TYR A 87 -18.34 9.31 -1.02
N LYS A 88 -18.75 9.71 0.18
CA LYS A 88 -19.04 11.11 0.53
C LYS A 88 -17.83 12.03 0.39
N HIS A 89 -16.64 11.52 0.69
CA HIS A 89 -15.41 12.31 0.74
C HIS A 89 -14.45 12.05 -0.42
N MET A 90 -14.94 11.39 -1.48
CA MET A 90 -14.10 11.01 -2.60
C MET A 90 -13.82 12.19 -3.53
N GLU A 91 -12.53 12.43 -3.76
CA GLU A 91 -12.09 13.44 -4.71
C GLU A 91 -12.00 12.89 -6.13
N THR A 92 -12.17 13.77 -7.12
CA THR A 92 -11.91 13.44 -8.51
C THR A 92 -10.51 13.91 -8.88
N ALA A 93 -9.64 12.96 -9.24
CA ALA A 93 -8.30 13.25 -9.75
C ALA A 93 -8.00 12.34 -10.94
N ASP A 94 -7.35 12.89 -11.98
CA ASP A 94 -6.82 12.04 -13.05
C ASP A 94 -5.74 11.10 -12.49
N ILE A 95 -5.48 9.99 -13.17
CA ILE A 95 -4.54 8.96 -12.68
C ILE A 95 -3.14 9.57 -12.49
N GLY A 96 -2.67 10.42 -13.40
CA GLY A 96 -1.34 11.03 -13.28
C GLY A 96 -1.21 11.93 -12.05
N GLU A 97 -2.22 12.78 -11.83
CA GLU A 97 -2.26 13.69 -10.67
C GLU A 97 -2.48 12.92 -9.37
N GLY A 98 -3.41 11.98 -9.36
CA GLY A 98 -3.74 11.15 -8.21
C GLY A 98 -2.52 10.36 -7.75
N MET A 99 -1.79 9.73 -8.66
CA MET A 99 -0.58 9.00 -8.29
C MET A 99 0.56 9.90 -7.83
N LYS A 100 0.67 11.13 -8.34
CA LYS A 100 1.63 12.11 -7.80
C LYS A 100 1.33 12.38 -6.32
N ARG A 101 0.07 12.62 -5.97
CA ARG A 101 -0.36 12.81 -4.58
C ARG A 101 -0.12 11.56 -3.72
N VAL A 102 -0.31 10.35 -4.27
CA VAL A 102 0.00 9.10 -3.55
C VAL A 102 1.49 9.03 -3.18
N VAL A 103 2.37 9.41 -4.11
CA VAL A 103 3.82 9.42 -3.90
C VAL A 103 4.24 10.52 -2.93
N ASP A 104 3.59 11.70 -3.00
CA ASP A 104 3.80 12.80 -2.06
C ASP A 104 3.34 12.45 -0.63
N GLY A 105 2.50 11.41 -0.47
CA GLY A 105 1.98 10.91 0.80
C GLY A 105 0.65 11.53 1.21
N GLY A 106 -0.02 10.92 2.20
CA GLY A 106 -1.30 11.42 2.72
C GLY A 106 -2.52 11.22 1.80
N PHE A 107 -2.35 10.48 0.71
CA PHE A 107 -3.39 10.28 -0.30
C PHE A 107 -3.48 8.83 -0.77
N SER A 108 -4.71 8.30 -0.90
CA SER A 108 -4.98 6.99 -1.51
C SER A 108 -5.75 7.13 -2.82
N TYR A 109 -5.29 6.43 -3.86
CA TYR A 109 -5.98 6.39 -5.15
C TYR A 109 -6.76 5.08 -5.31
N ILE A 110 -8.08 5.19 -5.40
CA ILE A 110 -8.99 4.04 -5.52
C ILE A 110 -9.23 3.74 -7.00
N TYR A 111 -8.82 2.56 -7.47
CA TYR A 111 -9.01 2.14 -8.85
C TYR A 111 -9.05 0.61 -9.01
N ASN A 112 -9.20 0.13 -10.25
CA ASN A 112 -9.21 -1.30 -10.56
C ASN A 112 -7.88 -1.98 -10.17
N TYR A 113 -7.97 -3.09 -9.43
CA TYR A 113 -6.82 -3.82 -8.90
C TYR A 113 -5.76 -4.17 -9.97
N TYR A 114 -6.16 -4.80 -11.09
CA TYR A 114 -5.21 -5.23 -12.12
C TYR A 114 -4.56 -4.04 -12.83
N TYR A 115 -5.33 -2.97 -13.04
CA TYR A 115 -4.79 -1.74 -13.59
C TYR A 115 -3.77 -1.12 -12.63
N SER A 116 -4.09 -0.97 -11.35
CA SER A 116 -3.18 -0.46 -10.32
C SER A 116 -1.91 -1.31 -10.24
N LYS A 117 -2.03 -2.65 -10.22
CA LYS A 117 -0.89 -3.58 -10.22
C LYS A 117 0.02 -3.34 -11.43
N SER A 118 -0.55 -3.21 -12.63
CA SER A 118 0.22 -2.93 -13.85
C SER A 118 0.89 -1.55 -13.83
N LEU A 119 0.20 -0.52 -13.32
CA LEU A 119 0.71 0.85 -13.24
C LEU A 119 1.88 0.94 -12.27
N VAL A 120 1.74 0.35 -11.09
CA VAL A 120 2.79 0.28 -10.07
C VAL A 120 4.01 -0.46 -10.63
N ALA A 121 3.83 -1.67 -11.16
CA ALA A 121 4.92 -2.48 -11.69
C ALA A 121 5.67 -1.84 -12.86
N THR A 122 4.98 -1.03 -13.69
CA THR A 122 5.59 -0.36 -14.85
C THR A 122 6.22 1.00 -14.54
N ARG A 123 5.67 1.76 -13.58
CA ARG A 123 6.06 3.17 -13.37
C ARG A 123 6.69 3.46 -12.02
N TYR A 124 6.42 2.64 -11.01
CA TYR A 124 6.79 2.90 -9.62
C TYR A 124 7.68 1.81 -9.03
N THR A 125 7.74 0.63 -9.65
CA THR A 125 8.71 -0.40 -9.28
C THR A 125 9.98 -0.26 -10.11
N ASP A 126 11.12 -0.12 -9.44
CA ASP A 126 12.41 0.03 -10.08
C ASP A 126 12.99 -1.31 -10.60
N ALA A 127 14.26 -1.31 -11.00
CA ALA A 127 14.98 -2.52 -11.42
C ALA A 127 15.38 -3.43 -10.24
N THR A 128 15.48 -2.89 -9.03
CA THR A 128 15.83 -3.62 -7.80
C THR A 128 14.62 -4.29 -7.14
N GLY A 129 13.40 -3.92 -7.56
CA GLY A 129 12.13 -4.36 -6.98
C GLY A 129 11.57 -3.41 -5.92
N TYR A 130 12.26 -2.31 -5.62
CA TYR A 130 11.77 -1.28 -4.71
C TYR A 130 10.52 -0.60 -5.30
N THR A 131 9.49 -0.44 -4.47
CA THR A 131 8.21 0.17 -4.83
C THR A 131 7.77 1.11 -3.70
N PRO A 132 7.71 2.44 -3.93
CA PRO A 132 7.42 3.43 -2.89
C PRO A 132 5.92 3.56 -2.58
N VAL A 133 5.08 2.69 -3.14
CA VAL A 133 3.62 2.72 -2.99
C VAL A 133 3.10 1.34 -2.59
N HIS A 134 2.11 1.33 -1.70
CA HIS A 134 1.45 0.10 -1.26
C HIS A 134 0.12 -0.08 -1.98
N ILE A 135 -0.15 -1.30 -2.44
CA ILE A 135 -1.47 -1.71 -2.91
C ILE A 135 -2.12 -2.47 -1.76
N SER A 136 -3.27 -1.99 -1.30
CA SER A 136 -4.07 -2.64 -0.25
C SER A 136 -4.21 -4.15 -0.49
N THR A 137 -4.07 -4.93 0.59
CA THR A 137 -4.26 -6.38 0.55
C THR A 137 -5.72 -6.78 0.39
N SER A 138 -6.66 -5.94 0.84
CA SER A 138 -8.09 -6.24 0.76
C SER A 138 -8.63 -5.85 -0.61
N GLN A 139 -9.18 -6.84 -1.31
CA GLN A 139 -9.82 -6.63 -2.60
C GLN A 139 -11.32 -6.50 -2.42
N TYR A 140 -11.83 -5.31 -2.72
CA TYR A 140 -13.25 -5.06 -2.76
C TYR A 140 -13.75 -5.34 -4.18
N SER A 141 -14.79 -6.17 -4.29
CA SER A 141 -15.49 -6.41 -5.56
C SER A 141 -16.38 -5.21 -5.93
N LEU A 142 -15.77 -4.03 -6.04
CA LEU A 142 -16.41 -2.75 -6.36
C LEU A 142 -17.06 -2.74 -7.76
N PHE A 143 -16.77 -3.76 -8.57
CA PHE A 143 -17.22 -3.93 -9.92
C PHE A 143 -17.57 -5.39 -10.14
N SER A 144 -18.74 -5.67 -10.73
CA SER A 144 -19.22 -7.01 -11.11
C SER A 144 -18.40 -7.68 -12.23
N GLY A 145 -17.16 -7.24 -12.43
CA GLY A 145 -16.24 -7.75 -13.44
C GLY A 145 -16.53 -7.22 -14.84
N ASN A 146 -15.55 -7.40 -15.73
CA ASN A 146 -15.79 -7.24 -17.16
C ASN A 146 -16.66 -8.42 -17.61
N GLY A 147 -17.84 -8.13 -18.14
CA GLY A 147 -18.79 -9.13 -18.62
C GLY A 147 -18.91 -9.12 -20.14
N TRP A 148 -19.34 -10.25 -20.69
CA TRP A 148 -19.77 -10.33 -22.09
C TRP A 148 -21.27 -10.14 -22.17
N ALA A 149 -21.70 -9.11 -22.89
CA ALA A 149 -23.12 -8.86 -23.12
C ALA A 149 -23.60 -9.63 -24.35
N PHE A 150 -24.64 -10.44 -24.17
CA PHE A 150 -25.30 -11.16 -25.25
C PHE A 150 -26.75 -10.70 -25.40
N ARG A 151 -27.30 -10.83 -26.62
CA ARG A 151 -28.73 -10.63 -26.82
C ARG A 151 -29.52 -11.64 -25.99
N ARG A 152 -30.65 -11.21 -25.43
CA ARG A 152 -31.55 -12.08 -24.68
C ARG A 152 -31.96 -13.26 -25.57
N GLY A 153 -31.81 -14.48 -25.05
CA GLY A 153 -32.11 -15.71 -25.79
C GLY A 153 -31.01 -16.20 -26.74
N ALA A 154 -29.79 -15.64 -26.68
CA ALA A 154 -28.68 -16.13 -27.48
C ALA A 154 -28.44 -17.65 -27.26
N PRO A 155 -28.51 -18.49 -28.31
CA PRO A 155 -28.52 -19.96 -28.16
C PRO A 155 -27.20 -20.52 -27.62
N PHE A 156 -26.11 -19.76 -27.72
CA PHE A 156 -24.79 -20.14 -27.24
C PHE A 156 -24.48 -19.66 -25.82
N HIS A 157 -25.34 -18.85 -25.19
CA HIS A 157 -25.08 -18.25 -23.88
C HIS A 157 -24.75 -19.29 -22.80
N SER A 158 -25.52 -20.38 -22.73
CA SER A 158 -25.27 -21.45 -21.75
C SER A 158 -23.93 -22.17 -21.99
N ARG A 159 -23.58 -22.42 -23.25
CA ARG A 159 -22.29 -23.05 -23.61
C ARG A 159 -21.12 -22.13 -23.30
N PHE A 160 -21.26 -20.84 -23.58
CA PHE A 160 -20.26 -19.82 -23.27
C PHE A 160 -20.03 -19.72 -21.75
N ASN A 161 -21.09 -19.59 -20.94
CA ASN A 161 -20.95 -19.51 -19.48
C ASN A 161 -20.29 -20.76 -18.89
N LYS A 162 -20.64 -21.96 -19.37
CA LYS A 162 -19.98 -23.20 -18.95
C LYS A 162 -18.49 -23.22 -19.31
N ALA A 163 -18.11 -22.68 -20.47
CA ALA A 163 -16.71 -22.57 -20.85
C ALA A 163 -15.96 -21.60 -19.93
N ILE A 164 -16.52 -20.41 -19.69
CA ILE A 164 -15.92 -19.40 -18.79
C ILE A 164 -15.75 -19.95 -17.37
N LEU A 165 -16.75 -20.64 -16.82
CA LEU A 165 -16.63 -21.27 -15.51
C LEU A 165 -15.48 -22.28 -15.47
N LYS A 166 -15.33 -23.13 -16.51
CA LYS A 166 -14.18 -24.03 -16.60
C LYS A 166 -12.83 -23.30 -16.65
N PHE A 167 -12.75 -22.16 -17.33
CA PHE A 167 -11.53 -21.34 -17.33
C PHE A 167 -11.22 -20.74 -15.95
N LEU A 168 -12.26 -20.31 -15.22
CA LEU A 168 -12.13 -19.80 -13.86
C LEU A 168 -11.72 -20.91 -12.88
N ASP A 169 -12.41 -22.05 -12.90
CA ASP A 169 -12.16 -23.20 -12.03
C ASP A 169 -10.76 -23.80 -12.26
N ALA A 170 -10.27 -23.78 -13.50
CA ALA A 170 -8.91 -24.20 -13.83
C ALA A 170 -7.83 -23.17 -13.45
N GLY A 171 -8.20 -21.99 -12.95
CA GLY A 171 -7.27 -20.91 -12.61
C GLY A 171 -6.63 -20.22 -13.83
N LEU A 172 -7.08 -20.53 -15.05
CA LEU A 172 -6.49 -20.03 -16.30
C LEU A 172 -6.64 -18.51 -16.44
N VAL A 173 -7.75 -17.95 -15.94
CA VAL A 173 -7.98 -16.50 -15.97
C VAL A 173 -6.94 -15.77 -15.12
N THR A 174 -6.71 -16.22 -13.89
CA THR A 174 -5.71 -15.62 -12.99
C THR A 174 -4.31 -15.72 -13.58
N PHE A 175 -3.95 -16.92 -14.08
CA PHE A 175 -2.67 -17.16 -14.73
C PHE A 175 -2.45 -16.21 -15.93
N TRP A 176 -3.44 -16.08 -16.83
CA TRP A 176 -3.31 -15.20 -18.00
C TRP A 176 -3.29 -13.72 -17.62
N MET A 177 -4.04 -13.30 -16.61
CA MET A 177 -3.99 -11.90 -16.17
C MET A 177 -2.60 -11.54 -15.65
N ASP A 178 -1.98 -12.42 -14.85
CA ASP A 178 -0.62 -12.21 -14.37
C ASP A 178 0.40 -12.28 -15.50
N ASP A 179 0.28 -13.23 -16.42
CA ASP A 179 1.17 -13.34 -17.59
C ASP A 179 1.08 -12.10 -18.50
N VAL A 180 -0.13 -11.60 -18.79
CA VAL A 180 -0.33 -10.39 -19.58
C VAL A 180 0.29 -9.17 -18.90
N ILE A 181 0.09 -9.02 -17.58
CA ILE A 181 0.71 -7.93 -16.82
C ILE A 181 2.24 -8.05 -16.86
N ASN A 182 2.79 -9.23 -16.61
CA ASN A 182 4.23 -9.46 -16.62
C ASN A 182 4.85 -9.19 -18.00
N ASN A 183 4.20 -9.66 -19.07
CA ASN A 183 4.63 -9.44 -20.45
C ASN A 183 4.49 -7.96 -20.86
N TYR A 184 3.48 -7.27 -20.37
CA TYR A 184 3.35 -5.82 -20.57
C TYR A 184 4.46 -5.06 -19.84
N VAL A 185 4.73 -5.38 -18.57
CA VAL A 185 5.80 -4.78 -17.77
C VAL A 185 7.16 -4.96 -18.43
N ARG A 186 7.46 -6.18 -18.89
CA ARG A 186 8.72 -6.48 -19.59
C ARG A 186 8.87 -5.65 -20.87
N ARG A 187 7.81 -5.53 -21.68
CA ARG A 187 7.82 -4.75 -22.92
C ARG A 187 8.03 -3.26 -22.66
N GLU A 188 7.31 -2.70 -21.69
CA GLU A 188 7.40 -1.28 -21.35
C GLU A 188 8.79 -0.92 -20.79
N ARG A 189 9.35 -1.77 -19.93
CA ARG A 189 10.71 -1.58 -19.39
C ARG A 189 11.77 -1.63 -20.49
N ARG A 190 11.65 -2.55 -21.46
CA ARG A 190 12.54 -2.61 -22.63
C ARG A 190 12.44 -1.34 -23.48
N ARG A 191 11.22 -0.90 -23.80
CA ARG A 191 11.00 0.32 -24.59
C ARG A 191 11.66 1.54 -23.94
N ARG A 192 11.54 1.68 -22.61
CA ARG A 192 12.19 2.78 -21.89
C ARG A 192 13.71 2.66 -21.87
N ALA A 193 14.26 1.46 -21.71
CA ALA A 193 15.70 1.26 -21.76
C ALA A 193 16.28 1.67 -23.13
N GLU A 194 15.54 1.40 -24.21
CA GLU A 194 15.87 1.81 -25.58
C GLU A 194 15.72 3.33 -25.77
N GLU A 195 14.63 3.94 -25.29
CA GLU A 195 14.38 5.40 -25.35
C GLU A 195 15.40 6.21 -24.55
N THR A 196 15.92 5.65 -23.45
CA THR A 196 16.90 6.31 -22.57
C THR A 196 18.36 5.99 -22.97
N GLY A 197 18.57 5.34 -24.12
CA GLY A 197 19.91 5.05 -24.66
C GLY A 197 20.77 4.12 -23.78
N GLY A 198 20.15 3.26 -22.96
CA GLY A 198 20.87 2.41 -22.02
C GLY A 198 21.44 3.14 -20.78
N GLN A 199 21.28 4.46 -20.67
CA GLN A 199 21.41 5.13 -19.38
C GLN A 199 20.14 4.85 -18.60
N VAL A 200 20.23 4.01 -17.58
CA VAL A 200 19.20 3.88 -16.57
C VAL A 200 19.03 5.27 -15.95
N THR A 201 18.03 6.04 -16.39
CA THR A 201 17.51 7.13 -15.57
C THR A 201 16.93 6.44 -14.35
N ILE A 202 17.77 6.33 -13.32
CA ILE A 202 17.32 6.22 -11.95
C ILE A 202 16.41 7.43 -11.81
N ILE A 203 15.10 7.22 -11.95
CA ILE A 203 14.15 8.15 -11.37
C ILE A 203 14.45 8.01 -9.88
N ALA A 204 15.37 8.84 -9.40
CA ALA A 204 15.48 9.16 -8.00
C ALA A 204 14.14 9.82 -7.68
N VAL A 205 13.14 8.98 -7.41
CA VAL A 205 11.95 9.39 -6.70
C VAL A 205 12.47 9.68 -5.31
N ILE A 206 12.92 10.93 -5.17
CA ILE A 206 13.18 11.69 -3.97
C ILE A 206 13.11 10.81 -2.73
N ASP A 207 14.29 10.39 -2.24
CA ASP A 207 14.47 10.17 -0.81
C ASP A 207 13.91 11.42 -0.15
N ASN A 208 12.71 11.31 0.43
CA ASN A 208 12.20 12.36 1.30
C ASN A 208 12.84 12.08 2.67
N PRO A 209 13.79 12.89 3.14
CA PRO A 209 14.49 12.63 4.39
C PRO A 209 13.73 13.32 5.51
N PHE A 210 12.52 12.83 5.84
CA PHE A 210 11.81 13.20 7.07
C PHE A 210 10.96 12.04 7.57
#